data_AF-A0AAV8WCT4-F1
#
_entry.id   AF-A0AAV8WCT4-F1
#
_cell.length_a   1.000
_cell.length_b   1.000
_cell.length_c   1.000
_cell.angle_alpha   90.00
_cell.angle_beta   90.00
_cell.angle_gamma   90.00
#
_symmetry.space_group_name_H-M   'P 1'
#
loop_
_entity.id
_entity.type
_entity.pdbx_description
1 polymer ?
#
loop_
_entity_poly.entity_id
_entity_poly.type
_entity_poly.pdbx_seq_one_letter_code
_entity_poly.pdbx_strand_id
1 'polypeptide(L)'
;MVLSERQRIEILILLGSGDKIRSQAEVCALFNAKYPENQISQGQTGRARALNEEKKLDIALELLENPHTSTVSLACNHDAPLTTIRRFLKQEKHHPYKVYLVQELLEHDYDMRLQFCEEIMRPFDDNNGFQRDILFSDEATFYLNGVTNRHKLPLLVIGIHTGHANRIRSIHRKLMDGQVSLTTESWDHSFLKKILLTHATWIF
;
A
#
# COMPACT_ATOMS: atom_id res chain seq x y z
N MET A 1 45.37 -1.58 14.84
CA MET A 1 45.61 -3.01 14.55
C MET A 1 44.89 -3.35 13.24
N VAL A 2 45.57 -3.92 12.26
CA VAL A 2 44.97 -4.27 10.95
C VAL A 2 44.91 -5.79 10.85
N LEU A 3 43.70 -6.35 10.87
CA LEU A 3 43.50 -7.77 10.65
C LEU A 3 43.79 -8.13 9.19
N SER A 4 44.49 -9.25 8.99
CA SER A 4 44.79 -9.79 7.66
C SER A 4 43.55 -10.30 6.90
N GLU A 5 43.68 -10.46 5.57
CA GLU A 5 42.75 -11.15 4.65
C GLU A 5 42.05 -12.34 5.31
N ARG A 6 42.92 -13.27 5.72
CA ARG A 6 42.58 -14.57 6.28
C ARG A 6 41.84 -14.46 7.61
N GLN A 7 42.27 -13.57 8.50
CA GLN A 7 41.64 -13.36 9.80
C GLN A 7 40.23 -12.77 9.66
N ARG A 8 40.01 -11.89 8.69
CA ARG A 8 38.68 -11.32 8.40
C ARG A 8 37.71 -12.39 7.88
N ILE A 9 38.18 -13.24 6.96
CA ILE A 9 37.39 -14.36 6.44
C ILE A 9 37.04 -15.35 7.57
N GLU A 10 38.00 -15.63 8.45
CA GLU A 10 37.78 -16.54 9.58
C GLU A 10 36.73 -16.02 10.57
N ILE A 11 36.72 -14.71 10.84
CA ILE A 11 35.66 -14.08 11.65
C ILE A 11 34.27 -14.27 11.00
N LEU A 12 34.17 -14.13 9.68
CA LEU A 12 32.92 -14.37 8.95
C LEU A 12 32.47 -15.83 9.05
N ILE A 13 33.40 -16.78 8.92
CA ILE A 13 33.12 -18.22 9.08
C ILE A 13 32.65 -18.54 10.50
N LEU A 14 33.22 -17.88 11.52
CA LEU A 14 32.83 -18.07 12.93
C LEU A 14 31.45 -17.49 13.24
N LEU A 15 31.11 -16.33 12.66
CA LEU A 15 29.80 -15.69 12.78
C LEU A 15 28.68 -16.55 12.19
N GLY A 16 28.93 -17.17 11.05
CA GLY A 16 27.98 -18.09 10.46
C GLY A 16 28.46 -18.72 9.17
N SER A 17 28.68 -20.03 9.21
CA SER A 17 28.80 -20.89 8.02
C SER A 17 27.97 -22.15 8.26
N GLY A 18 27.05 -22.46 7.36
CA GLY A 18 26.04 -23.51 7.55
C GLY A 18 24.96 -23.14 8.57
N ASP A 19 24.46 -24.12 9.33
CA ASP A 19 23.33 -23.95 10.28
C ASP A 19 23.72 -23.32 11.64
N LYS A 20 25.02 -23.05 11.86
CA LYS A 20 25.52 -22.52 13.13
C LYS A 20 25.63 -21.00 13.08
N ILE A 21 24.70 -20.32 13.74
CA ILE A 21 24.74 -18.87 13.98
C ILE A 21 25.31 -18.66 15.38
N ARG A 22 26.48 -17.99 15.49
CA ARG A 22 27.09 -17.66 16.79
C ARG A 22 26.88 -16.20 17.13
N SER A 23 26.74 -15.90 18.42
CA SER A 23 26.70 -14.52 18.87
C SER A 23 28.06 -13.84 18.67
N GLN A 24 28.07 -12.52 18.47
CA GLN A 24 29.33 -11.77 18.32
C GLN A 24 30.27 -11.94 19.53
N ALA A 25 29.73 -12.19 20.73
CA ALA A 25 30.52 -12.32 21.95
C ALA A 25 31.32 -13.63 21.96
N GLU A 26 30.65 -14.70 21.54
CA GLU A 26 31.28 -16.02 21.37
C GLU A 26 32.34 -15.99 20.27
N VAL A 27 32.09 -15.28 19.17
CA VAL A 27 33.08 -15.13 18.09
C VAL A 27 34.32 -14.39 18.58
N CYS A 28 34.15 -13.29 19.34
CA CYS A 28 35.28 -12.59 19.95
C CYS A 28 36.07 -13.50 20.90
N ALA A 29 35.39 -14.29 21.75
CA ALA A 29 36.06 -15.21 22.67
C ALA A 29 36.87 -16.29 21.93
N LEU A 30 36.28 -16.92 20.92
CA LEU A 30 36.92 -17.96 20.11
C LEU A 30 38.10 -17.41 19.30
N PHE A 31 37.95 -16.23 18.71
CA PHE A 31 39.01 -15.60 17.93
C PHE A 31 40.17 -15.17 18.82
N ASN A 32 39.89 -14.56 19.99
CA ASN A 32 40.91 -14.10 20.93
C ASN A 32 41.66 -15.26 21.59
N ALA A 33 40.99 -16.39 21.83
CA ALA A 33 41.64 -17.62 22.30
C ALA A 33 42.62 -18.19 21.26
N LYS A 34 42.33 -18.02 19.96
CA LYS A 34 43.15 -18.51 18.86
C LYS A 34 44.31 -17.57 18.50
N TYR A 35 44.09 -16.26 18.61
CA TYR A 35 45.07 -15.24 18.27
C TYR A 35 45.25 -14.27 19.44
N PRO A 36 46.05 -14.63 20.47
CA PRO A 36 46.26 -13.78 21.64
C PRO A 36 46.96 -12.45 21.31
N GLU A 37 47.76 -12.43 20.25
CA GLU A 37 48.50 -11.26 19.76
C GLU A 37 47.62 -10.24 19.00
N ASN A 38 46.43 -10.64 18.55
CA ASN A 38 45.56 -9.81 17.71
C ASN A 38 44.11 -9.83 18.24
N GLN A 39 43.90 -9.32 19.45
CA GLN A 39 42.59 -9.37 20.09
C GLN A 39 41.56 -8.46 19.42
N ILE A 40 40.36 -9.00 19.19
CA ILE A 40 39.19 -8.29 18.69
C ILE A 40 38.19 -8.07 19.81
N SER A 41 37.53 -6.93 19.80
CA SER A 41 36.41 -6.62 20.68
C SER A 41 35.17 -6.31 19.85
N GLN A 42 34.00 -6.43 20.47
CA GLN A 42 32.78 -5.91 19.85
C GLN A 42 32.88 -4.39 19.73
N GLY A 43 32.66 -3.89 18.52
CA GLY A 43 32.53 -2.46 18.30
C GLY A 43 31.35 -1.93 19.12
N GLN A 44 31.55 -0.84 19.85
CA GLN A 44 30.43 -0.14 20.46
C GLN A 44 29.55 0.41 19.34
N THR A 45 28.35 -0.14 19.18
CA THR A 45 27.32 0.55 18.40
C THR A 45 27.09 1.88 19.08
N GLY A 46 27.38 2.99 18.38
CA GLY A 46 27.24 4.32 18.95
C GLY A 46 25.89 4.47 19.64
N ARG A 47 25.91 4.88 20.92
CA ARG A 47 24.71 5.03 21.74
C ARG A 47 23.77 6.01 21.04
N ALA A 48 22.71 5.50 20.42
CA ALA A 48 21.64 6.35 19.95
C ALA A 48 21.12 7.12 21.17
N ARG A 49 21.11 8.46 21.11
CA ARG A 49 20.36 9.26 22.09
C ARG A 49 18.89 8.88 21.92
N ALA A 50 18.42 8.00 22.79
CA ALA A 50 17.00 7.67 22.89
C ALA A 50 16.29 8.84 23.57
N LEU A 51 15.08 9.16 23.13
CA LEU A 51 14.17 10.03 23.88
C LEU A 51 13.84 9.33 25.20
N ASN A 52 13.71 10.12 26.28
CA ASN A 52 13.08 9.62 27.51
C ASN A 52 11.66 9.15 27.21
N GLU A 53 11.20 8.11 27.91
CA GLU A 53 9.86 7.54 27.70
C GLU A 53 8.75 8.56 27.98
N GLU A 54 8.92 9.44 28.97
CA GLU A 54 7.98 10.55 29.25
C GLU A 54 7.82 11.47 28.03
N LYS A 55 8.94 11.93 27.44
CA LYS A 55 8.91 12.78 26.24
C LYS A 55 8.24 12.09 25.04
N LYS A 56 8.43 10.77 24.89
CA LYS A 56 7.76 10.02 23.82
C LYS A 56 6.24 10.04 23.99
N LEU A 57 5.78 9.86 25.23
CA LEU A 57 4.36 9.89 25.55
C LEU A 57 3.78 11.29 25.27
N ASP A 58 4.47 12.35 25.68
CA ASP A 58 4.03 13.73 25.44
C ASP A 58 3.93 14.05 23.94
N ILE A 59 4.94 13.64 23.15
CA ILE A 59 4.91 13.80 21.68
C ILE A 59 3.74 13.01 21.07
N ALA A 60 3.48 11.80 21.55
CA ALA A 60 2.38 10.97 21.04
C ALA A 60 1.01 11.56 21.36
N LEU A 61 0.84 12.12 22.56
CA LEU A 61 -0.38 12.82 22.97
C LEU A 61 -0.63 14.07 22.12
N GLU A 62 0.40 14.90 21.89
CA GLU A 62 0.28 16.09 21.04
C GLU A 62 -0.14 15.74 19.60
N LEU A 63 0.39 14.64 19.05
CA LEU A 63 0.02 14.16 17.72
C LEU A 63 -1.42 13.64 17.64
N LEU A 64 -1.92 13.04 18.73
CA LEU A 64 -3.30 12.58 18.81
C LEU A 64 -4.28 13.76 18.84
N GLU A 65 -3.95 14.79 19.62
CA GLU A 65 -4.75 16.02 19.69
C GLU A 65 -4.69 16.81 18.39
N ASN A 66 -3.51 16.90 17.77
CA ASN A 66 -3.26 17.69 16.57
C ASN A 66 -2.45 16.89 15.52
N PRO A 67 -3.11 16.09 14.67
CA PRO A 67 -2.44 15.25 13.66
C PRO A 67 -1.69 16.03 12.57
N HIS A 68 -1.97 17.33 12.44
CA HIS A 68 -1.37 18.21 11.43
C HIS A 68 -0.10 18.92 11.91
N THR A 69 0.34 18.65 13.15
CA THR A 69 1.52 19.29 13.72
C THR A 69 2.78 18.93 12.93
N SER A 70 3.57 19.94 12.59
CA SER A 70 4.79 19.73 11.82
C SER A 70 5.89 19.08 12.68
N THR A 71 6.77 18.28 12.07
CA THR A 71 7.92 17.70 12.79
C THR A 71 8.87 18.77 13.35
N VAL A 72 8.86 19.99 12.78
CA VAL A 72 9.69 21.11 13.25
C VAL A 72 9.07 21.74 14.49
N SER A 73 7.75 21.92 14.50
CA SER A 73 7.01 22.40 15.67
C SER A 73 7.18 21.42 16.84
N LEU A 74 7.01 20.12 16.60
CA LEU A 74 7.24 19.08 17.61
C LEU A 74 8.67 19.12 18.19
N ALA A 75 9.68 19.31 17.34
CA ALA A 75 11.06 19.45 17.79
C ALA A 75 11.26 20.67 18.71
N CYS A 76 10.61 21.79 18.40
CA CYS A 76 10.66 23.01 19.19
C CYS A 76 9.91 22.86 20.53
N ASN A 77 8.71 22.26 20.50
CA ASN A 77 7.84 22.12 21.67
C ASN A 77 8.47 21.20 22.73
N HIS A 78 9.12 20.12 22.30
CA HIS A 78 9.67 19.09 23.19
C HIS A 78 11.18 19.22 23.48
N ASP A 79 11.79 20.31 23.02
CA ASP A 79 13.24 20.55 23.07
C ASP A 79 14.04 19.29 22.67
N ALA A 80 13.75 18.81 21.46
CA ALA A 80 14.30 17.59 20.91
C ALA A 80 14.81 17.82 19.49
N PRO A 81 15.98 17.25 19.11
CA PRO A 81 16.48 17.44 17.76
C PRO A 81 15.57 16.76 16.74
N LEU A 82 15.36 17.44 15.60
CA LEU A 82 14.48 17.00 14.52
C LEU A 82 14.77 15.57 14.02
N THR A 83 16.04 15.17 14.00
CA THR A 83 16.46 13.82 13.61
C THR A 83 15.94 12.75 14.56
N THR A 84 15.80 13.08 15.84
CA THR A 84 15.30 12.17 16.87
C THR A 84 13.79 12.05 16.80
N ILE A 85 13.07 13.17 16.64
CA ILE A 85 11.62 13.17 16.37
C ILE A 85 11.28 12.32 15.14
N ARG A 86 11.99 12.52 14.02
CA ARG A 86 11.76 11.72 12.79
C ARG A 86 12.02 10.23 13.00
N ARG A 87 13.05 9.86 13.77
CA ARG A 87 13.33 8.45 14.11
C ARG A 87 12.22 7.86 14.97
N PHE A 88 11.76 8.60 15.97
CA PHE A 88 10.66 8.20 16.84
C PHE A 88 9.38 7.97 16.03
N LEU A 89 8.96 8.93 15.20
CA LEU A 89 7.78 8.78 14.34
C LEU A 89 7.86 7.56 13.42
N LYS A 90 9.06 7.25 12.90
CA LYS A 90 9.28 6.05 12.09
C LYS A 90 9.16 4.75 12.90
N GLN A 91 9.60 4.76 14.16
CA GLN A 91 9.48 3.61 15.07
C GLN A 91 8.02 3.36 15.45
N GLU A 92 7.26 4.43 15.74
CA GLU A 92 5.83 4.38 16.06
C GLU A 92 4.92 4.20 14.82
N LYS A 93 5.50 4.04 13.63
CA LYS A 93 4.77 3.89 12.35
C LYS A 93 3.78 5.03 12.09
N HIS A 94 4.11 6.23 12.54
CA HIS A 94 3.30 7.41 12.28
C HIS A 94 3.54 7.88 10.84
N HIS A 95 2.50 7.79 10.01
CA HIS A 95 2.56 8.16 8.59
C HIS A 95 1.68 9.40 8.34
N PRO A 96 2.22 10.47 7.72
CA PRO A 96 1.42 11.61 7.33
C PRO A 96 0.50 11.21 6.17
N TYR A 97 -0.80 11.16 6.43
CA TYR A 97 -1.80 10.98 5.38
C TYR A 97 -2.35 12.35 4.97
N LYS A 98 -2.48 12.55 3.65
CA LYS A 98 -3.18 13.70 3.10
C LYS A 98 -4.54 13.24 2.61
N VAL A 99 -5.58 13.53 3.41
CA VAL A 99 -6.96 13.27 3.01
C VAL A 99 -7.33 14.28 1.92
N TYR A 100 -7.74 13.78 0.77
CA TYR A 100 -8.35 14.58 -0.28
C TYR A 100 -9.83 14.22 -0.33
N LEU A 101 -10.70 15.18 -0.01
CA LEU A 101 -12.12 15.04 -0.26
C LEU A 101 -12.34 15.23 -1.77
N VAL A 102 -12.67 14.13 -2.45
CA VAL A 102 -12.89 14.12 -3.90
C VAL A 102 -14.32 14.51 -4.25
N GLN A 103 -15.26 14.35 -3.32
CA GLN A 103 -16.68 14.65 -3.47
C GLN A 103 -17.12 15.53 -2.30
N GLU A 104 -17.90 16.56 -2.60
CA GLU A 104 -18.65 17.32 -1.60
C GLU A 104 -19.91 16.52 -1.27
N LEU A 105 -20.03 16.05 -0.03
CA LEU A 105 -21.19 15.29 0.43
C LEU A 105 -22.19 16.25 1.07
N LEU A 106 -23.42 16.25 0.57
CA LEU A 106 -24.53 16.96 1.20
C LEU A 106 -25.09 16.11 2.34
N GLU A 107 -25.80 16.74 3.28
CA GLU A 107 -26.38 16.06 4.45
C GLU A 107 -27.29 14.89 4.06
N HIS A 108 -28.03 15.03 2.95
CA HIS A 108 -28.90 13.97 2.44
C HIS A 108 -28.15 12.79 1.81
N ASP A 109 -26.91 13.00 1.33
CA ASP A 109 -26.13 11.94 0.68
C ASP A 109 -25.72 10.84 1.67
N TYR A 110 -25.60 11.15 2.96
CA TYR A 110 -25.24 10.18 3.99
C TYR A 110 -26.32 9.11 4.13
N ASP A 111 -27.58 9.52 4.24
CA ASP A 111 -28.72 8.59 4.37
C ASP A 111 -28.88 7.75 3.10
N MET A 112 -28.80 8.38 1.93
CA MET A 112 -28.90 7.65 0.65
C MET A 112 -27.78 6.62 0.48
N ARG A 113 -26.54 6.97 0.84
CA ARG A 113 -25.40 6.05 0.77
C ARG A 113 -25.52 4.91 1.77
N LEU A 114 -26.01 5.19 2.98
CA LEU A 114 -26.21 4.16 4.00
C LEU A 114 -27.28 3.16 3.56
N GLN A 115 -28.44 3.67 3.11
CA GLN A 115 -29.51 2.83 2.57
C GLN A 115 -29.02 1.96 1.42
N PHE A 116 -28.30 2.55 0.46
CA PHE A 116 -27.70 1.81 -0.65
C PHE A 116 -26.77 0.68 -0.17
N CYS A 117 -25.90 0.95 0.81
CA CYS A 117 -25.01 -0.06 1.38
C CYS A 117 -25.81 -1.20 2.04
N GLU A 118 -26.82 -0.89 2.84
CA GLU A 118 -27.66 -1.88 3.51
C GLU A 118 -28.44 -2.75 2.52
N GLU A 119 -28.98 -2.14 1.46
CA GLU A 119 -29.70 -2.84 0.40
C GLU A 119 -28.80 -3.77 -0.40
N ILE A 120 -27.57 -3.35 -0.69
CA ILE A 120 -26.60 -4.19 -1.38
C ILE A 120 -26.08 -5.30 -0.47
N MET A 121 -25.87 -5.07 0.83
CA MET A 121 -25.33 -6.10 1.72
C MET A 121 -26.25 -7.33 1.86
N ARG A 122 -27.57 -7.16 1.83
CA ARG A 122 -28.54 -8.27 1.97
C ARG A 122 -28.34 -9.40 0.93
N PRO A 123 -28.37 -9.13 -0.40
CA PRO A 123 -28.06 -10.14 -1.41
C PRO A 123 -26.64 -10.74 -1.34
N PHE A 124 -25.67 -10.01 -0.77
CA PHE A 124 -24.30 -10.53 -0.59
C PHE A 124 -24.26 -11.58 0.52
N ASP A 125 -24.99 -11.36 1.62
CA ASP A 125 -25.05 -12.30 2.76
C ASP A 125 -25.88 -13.54 2.43
N ASP A 126 -26.92 -13.40 1.59
CA ASP A 126 -27.77 -14.51 1.15
C ASP A 126 -27.07 -15.54 0.23
N ASN A 127 -25.76 -15.39 -0.01
CA ASN A 127 -24.90 -16.30 -0.80
C ASN A 127 -25.44 -16.64 -2.20
N ASN A 128 -26.29 -15.79 -2.77
CA ASN A 128 -26.95 -16.04 -4.06
C ASN A 128 -26.04 -15.76 -5.27
N GLY A 129 -24.74 -15.52 -5.05
CA GLY A 129 -23.80 -15.21 -6.13
C GLY A 129 -23.99 -13.84 -6.78
N PHE A 130 -24.84 -12.97 -6.20
CA PHE A 130 -25.19 -11.63 -6.70
C PHE A 130 -23.98 -10.79 -7.15
N GLN A 131 -22.87 -10.88 -6.42
CA GLN A 131 -21.59 -10.24 -6.78
C GLN A 131 -21.08 -10.55 -8.21
N ARG A 132 -21.51 -11.68 -8.79
CA ARG A 132 -21.12 -12.11 -10.15
C ARG A 132 -21.98 -11.46 -11.23
N ASP A 133 -23.16 -10.98 -10.85
CA ASP A 133 -24.14 -10.36 -11.74
C ASP A 133 -23.95 -8.83 -11.80
N ILE A 134 -23.17 -8.26 -10.88
CA ILE A 134 -22.84 -6.84 -10.88
C ILE A 134 -21.73 -6.55 -11.90
N LEU A 135 -22.02 -5.62 -12.79
CA LEU A 135 -21.04 -5.05 -13.71
C LEU A 135 -20.85 -3.57 -13.41
N PHE A 136 -19.62 -3.17 -13.07
CA PHE A 136 -19.27 -1.77 -12.89
C PHE A 136 -18.66 -1.20 -14.17
N SER A 137 -19.05 0.03 -14.49
CA SER A 137 -18.44 0.87 -15.52
C SER A 137 -18.17 2.24 -14.91
N ASP A 138 -16.99 2.80 -15.15
CA ASP A 138 -16.68 4.18 -14.82
C ASP A 138 -16.38 5.00 -16.08
N GLU A 139 -16.66 6.29 -15.99
CA GLU A 139 -16.30 7.26 -17.02
C GLU A 139 -15.13 8.11 -16.58
N ALA A 140 -14.38 8.51 -17.59
CA ALA A 140 -13.02 8.89 -17.45
C ALA A 140 -12.69 9.99 -18.48
N THR A 141 -12.33 11.21 -18.02
CA THR A 141 -11.78 12.34 -18.82
C THR A 141 -10.23 12.57 -18.82
N PHE A 142 -9.46 12.19 -19.87
CA PHE A 142 -8.04 12.66 -20.10
C PHE A 142 -7.96 14.01 -20.82
N TYR A 143 -6.82 14.68 -20.69
CA TYR A 143 -6.39 15.83 -21.50
C TYR A 143 -5.22 15.44 -22.44
N LEU A 144 -5.30 15.78 -23.74
CA LEU A 144 -4.35 15.35 -24.80
C LEU A 144 -3.03 16.15 -24.83
N ASN A 145 -2.91 17.18 -24.00
CA ASN A 145 -1.93 18.27 -24.11
C ASN A 145 -0.62 18.01 -23.34
N GLY A 146 -0.29 16.75 -23.03
CA GLY A 146 1.06 16.35 -22.58
C GLY A 146 1.50 16.84 -21.18
N VAL A 147 0.80 17.78 -20.56
CA VAL A 147 0.99 18.14 -19.16
C VAL A 147 0.26 17.12 -18.30
N THR A 148 0.86 15.95 -18.22
CA THR A 148 0.41 14.85 -17.37
C THR A 148 0.43 15.30 -15.91
N ASN A 149 -0.72 15.64 -15.35
CA ASN A 149 -0.89 15.68 -13.91
C ASN A 149 -0.75 14.22 -13.44
N ARG A 150 0.39 13.85 -12.82
CA ARG A 150 0.73 12.45 -12.42
C ARG A 150 -0.28 11.77 -11.47
N HIS A 151 -1.40 12.42 -11.20
CA HIS A 151 -2.42 12.05 -10.23
C HIS A 151 -3.80 11.83 -10.87
N LYS A 152 -4.00 12.13 -12.16
CA LYS A 152 -5.29 11.91 -12.84
C LYS A 152 -5.07 11.62 -14.31
N LEU A 153 -5.49 10.44 -14.73
CA LEU A 153 -5.53 10.04 -16.12
C LEU A 153 -6.72 9.06 -16.29
N PRO A 154 -7.84 9.51 -16.89
CA PRO A 154 -8.95 8.65 -17.42
C PRO A 154 -9.17 8.38 -19.02
N LEU A 155 -8.65 7.27 -19.59
CA LEU A 155 -8.49 7.02 -21.05
C LEU A 155 -9.77 6.29 -21.38
N LEU A 156 -10.48 6.62 -22.47
CA LEU A 156 -11.79 6.02 -22.70
C LEU A 156 -11.65 4.56 -23.15
N VAL A 157 -11.46 3.70 -22.15
CA VAL A 157 -11.55 2.25 -22.21
C VAL A 157 -12.82 1.94 -21.43
N ILE A 158 -13.81 1.35 -22.08
CA ILE A 158 -14.94 0.77 -21.36
C ILE A 158 -14.39 -0.45 -20.61
N GLY A 159 -13.96 -0.23 -19.37
CA GLY A 159 -13.48 -1.26 -18.47
C GLY A 159 -14.67 -2.02 -17.92
N ILE A 160 -15.00 -3.17 -18.52
CA ILE A 160 -15.94 -4.12 -17.93
C ILE A 160 -15.21 -4.78 -16.74
N HIS A 161 -15.39 -4.23 -15.53
CA HIS A 161 -14.87 -4.85 -14.32
C HIS A 161 -15.86 -5.90 -13.81
N THR A 162 -15.65 -7.15 -14.22
CA THR A 162 -16.29 -8.32 -13.57
C THR A 162 -15.34 -8.94 -12.54
N GLY A 163 -15.88 -9.40 -11.40
CA GLY A 163 -15.15 -10.14 -10.38
C GLY A 163 -14.48 -11.45 -10.83
N HIS A 164 -14.59 -11.84 -12.11
CA HIS A 164 -13.92 -13.01 -12.68
C HIS A 164 -13.14 -12.68 -13.97
N ALA A 165 -11.83 -12.46 -13.83
CA ALA A 165 -10.88 -12.11 -14.90
C ALA A 165 -10.72 -13.14 -16.05
N ASN A 166 -11.39 -14.30 -16.00
CA ASN A 166 -11.14 -15.42 -16.92
C ASN A 166 -12.03 -15.43 -18.17
N ARG A 167 -13.24 -14.86 -18.12
CA ARG A 167 -14.19 -14.87 -19.25
C ARG A 167 -13.82 -13.83 -20.32
N ILE A 168 -13.28 -12.68 -19.89
CA ILE A 168 -12.84 -11.57 -20.76
C ILE A 168 -11.58 -11.96 -21.58
N ARG A 169 -10.65 -12.75 -21.01
CA ARG A 169 -9.44 -13.22 -21.74
C ARG A 169 -9.77 -14.09 -22.96
N SER A 170 -10.92 -14.76 -22.99
CA SER A 170 -11.32 -15.57 -24.14
C SER A 170 -11.87 -14.71 -25.28
N ILE A 171 -12.57 -13.63 -24.97
CA ILE A 171 -13.16 -12.72 -25.97
C ILE A 171 -12.06 -11.81 -26.54
N HIS A 172 -11.16 -11.31 -25.68
CA HIS A 172 -10.01 -10.52 -26.09
C HIS A 172 -9.03 -11.31 -26.97
N ARG A 173 -8.81 -12.61 -26.71
CA ARG A 173 -8.03 -13.48 -27.61
C ARG A 173 -8.69 -13.65 -28.96
N LYS A 174 -9.99 -13.94 -29.00
CA LYS A 174 -10.73 -14.10 -30.27
C LYS A 174 -10.77 -12.83 -31.13
N LEU A 175 -10.73 -11.65 -30.51
CA LEU A 175 -10.58 -10.36 -31.17
C LEU A 175 -9.15 -10.14 -31.71
N MET A 176 -8.12 -10.48 -30.93
CA MET A 176 -6.71 -10.37 -31.35
C MET A 176 -6.31 -11.42 -32.39
N ASP A 177 -6.92 -12.60 -32.36
CA ASP A 177 -6.70 -13.71 -33.29
C ASP A 177 -7.48 -13.55 -34.61
N GLY A 178 -8.18 -12.41 -34.80
CA GLY A 178 -8.86 -12.06 -36.05
C GLY A 178 -10.07 -12.95 -36.41
N GLN A 179 -10.55 -13.78 -35.48
CA GLN A 179 -11.69 -14.68 -35.72
C GLN A 179 -13.05 -13.98 -35.62
N VAL A 180 -13.11 -12.76 -35.08
CA VAL A 180 -14.33 -11.94 -35.00
C VAL A 180 -14.01 -10.52 -35.45
N SER A 181 -14.62 -10.09 -36.56
CA SER A 181 -14.60 -8.69 -37.01
C SER A 181 -15.80 -7.94 -36.43
N LEU A 182 -15.53 -6.86 -35.68
CA LEU A 182 -16.56 -5.88 -35.34
C LEU A 182 -16.63 -4.87 -36.51
N THR A 183 -17.40 -5.20 -37.54
CA THR A 183 -17.80 -4.20 -38.54
C THR A 183 -18.83 -3.28 -37.90
N THR A 184 -18.58 -1.97 -37.97
CA THR A 184 -19.37 -0.88 -37.39
C THR A 184 -20.78 -0.71 -37.97
N GLU A 185 -21.27 -1.63 -38.79
CA GLU A 185 -22.60 -1.60 -39.40
C GLU A 185 -23.43 -2.80 -38.92
N SER A 186 -23.95 -2.72 -37.70
CA SER A 186 -25.21 -3.38 -37.27
C SER A 186 -25.50 -3.11 -35.79
N TRP A 187 -25.34 -1.87 -35.36
CA TRP A 187 -25.99 -1.41 -34.13
C TRP A 187 -27.44 -1.01 -34.49
N ASP A 188 -28.24 -2.00 -34.88
CA ASP A 188 -29.68 -1.78 -35.06
C ASP A 188 -30.29 -1.46 -33.69
N HIS A 189 -31.13 -0.42 -33.64
CA HIS A 189 -31.87 0.03 -32.46
C HIS A 189 -32.67 -1.11 -31.80
N SER A 190 -32.92 -2.20 -32.52
CA SER A 190 -33.54 -3.42 -32.00
C SER A 190 -32.66 -4.20 -31.00
N PHE A 191 -31.33 -4.15 -31.10
CA PHE A 191 -30.41 -4.90 -30.23
C PHE A 191 -30.21 -4.19 -28.88
N LEU A 192 -30.08 -2.86 -28.89
CA LEU A 192 -30.07 -2.04 -27.66
C LEU A 192 -31.44 -2.09 -26.95
N LYS A 193 -32.54 -2.12 -27.71
CA LYS A 193 -33.86 -2.40 -27.12
C LYS A 193 -33.94 -3.81 -26.54
N LYS A 194 -33.36 -4.85 -27.15
CA LYS A 194 -33.34 -6.20 -26.55
C LYS A 194 -32.59 -6.25 -25.23
N ILE A 195 -31.42 -5.61 -25.13
CA ILE A 195 -30.63 -5.56 -23.89
C ILE A 195 -31.37 -4.78 -22.79
N LEU A 196 -32.00 -3.65 -23.14
CA LEU A 196 -32.79 -2.85 -22.20
C LEU A 196 -34.14 -3.49 -21.82
N LEU A 197 -34.78 -4.29 -22.70
CA LEU A 197 -36.07 -4.92 -22.40
C LEU A 197 -35.94 -6.26 -21.65
N THR A 198 -34.82 -6.98 -21.73
CA THR A 198 -34.65 -8.25 -21.00
C THR A 198 -34.37 -8.10 -19.51
N HIS A 199 -34.16 -6.88 -19.01
CA HIS A 199 -34.03 -6.60 -17.56
C HIS A 199 -35.07 -5.59 -17.04
N ALA A 200 -36.12 -5.30 -17.81
CA ALA A 200 -37.21 -4.40 -17.40
C ALA A 200 -38.47 -5.14 -16.89
N THR A 201 -38.39 -6.43 -16.57
CA THR A 201 -39.55 -7.23 -16.10
C THR A 201 -39.48 -7.70 -14.66
N TRP A 202 -38.51 -7.26 -13.86
CA TRP A 202 -38.47 -7.57 -12.42
C TRP A 202 -37.93 -6.40 -11.59
N ILE A 203 -38.59 -5.24 -11.66
CA ILE A 203 -38.55 -4.23 -10.58
C ILE A 203 -39.93 -3.57 -10.55
N PHE A 204 -40.85 -4.19 -9.81
CA PHE A 204 -41.68 -3.48 -8.84
C PHE A 204 -41.00 -3.63 -7.49
#